data_AF-A0A358EQ90-F1
#
_entry.id   AF-A0A358EQ90-F1
#
_cell.length_a   1.000
_cell.length_b   1.000
_cell.length_c   1.000
_cell.angle_alpha   90.00
_cell.angle_beta   90.00
_cell.angle_gamma   90.00
#
_symmetry.space_group_name_H-M   'P 1'
#
loop_
_entity.id
_entity.type
_entity.pdbx_description
1 polymer ?
#
loop_
_entity_poly.entity_id
_entity_poly.type
_entity_poly.pdbx_seq_one_letter_code
_entity_poly.pdbx_strand_id
1 'polypeptide(L)'
;MISMMSQHNILKRLTILASTLVIGLSSSNAQQISPADQEYFEAKIRPILVDYCYDCHGDGATKGSLDLSSKAGALAGGSSGPAVVPNDPGKSIMIKRIKDLGDPMPPAGKDAVPDALIAELE
;
A
#
# COMPACT_ATOMS: atom_id res chain seq x y z
N MET A 1 3.53 -46.48 -60.17
CA MET A 1 4.30 -45.63 -59.23
C MET A 1 4.20 -44.22 -59.79
N ILE A 2 3.58 -43.18 -59.24
CA ILE A 2 3.05 -42.77 -57.93
C ILE A 2 1.93 -41.76 -58.32
N SER A 3 0.68 -41.97 -57.92
CA SER A 3 0.03 -41.26 -56.78
C SER A 3 -0.14 -39.75 -57.02
N MET A 4 -1.24 -39.05 -56.76
CA MET A 4 -2.62 -39.32 -56.35
C MET A 4 -3.28 -37.93 -56.28
N MET A 5 -4.56 -37.82 -56.66
CA MET A 5 -5.62 -37.07 -55.96
C MET A 5 -5.35 -35.56 -55.67
N SER A 6 -5.92 -34.62 -56.44
CA SER A 6 -7.26 -34.06 -56.20
C SER A 6 -7.68 -34.06 -54.73
N GLN A 7 -7.64 -32.92 -54.06
CA GLN A 7 -8.48 -32.65 -52.88
C GLN A 7 -8.99 -31.21 -52.89
N HIS A 8 -10.22 -31.08 -53.35
CA HIS A 8 -11.10 -29.98 -53.02
C HIS A 8 -11.46 -30.10 -51.52
N ASN A 9 -11.07 -29.13 -50.69
CA ASN A 9 -11.66 -28.98 -49.35
C ASN A 9 -12.72 -27.90 -49.37
N ILE A 10 -13.90 -28.42 -49.64
CA ILE A 10 -15.22 -27.82 -49.63
C ILE A 10 -15.62 -27.53 -48.18
N LEU A 11 -16.37 -26.45 -47.99
CA LEU A 11 -17.25 -26.15 -46.85
C LEU A 11 -16.59 -25.80 -45.51
N LYS A 12 -16.81 -24.56 -45.04
CA LYS A 12 -17.80 -24.25 -43.99
C LYS A 12 -17.63 -25.19 -42.79
N ARG A 13 -17.16 -24.69 -41.65
CA ARG A 13 -18.08 -24.21 -40.61
C ARG A 13 -17.34 -23.31 -39.62
N LEU A 14 -17.82 -22.07 -39.58
CA LEU A 14 -17.65 -21.10 -38.52
C LEU A 14 -18.28 -21.68 -37.24
N THR A 15 -17.52 -22.40 -36.42
CA THR A 15 -17.95 -22.76 -35.07
C THR A 15 -17.60 -21.61 -34.14
N ILE A 16 -18.56 -20.70 -33.97
CA ILE A 16 -18.58 -19.69 -32.92
C ILE A 16 -18.72 -20.46 -31.60
N LEU A 17 -17.60 -20.68 -30.88
CA LEU A 17 -17.67 -21.10 -29.48
C LEU A 17 -18.02 -19.87 -28.66
N ALA A 18 -19.29 -19.79 -28.25
CA ALA A 18 -19.79 -18.75 -27.36
C ALA A 18 -19.02 -18.80 -26.04
N SER A 19 -18.08 -17.88 -25.87
CA SER A 19 -17.42 -17.61 -24.59
C SER A 19 -18.43 -16.91 -23.69
N THR A 20 -19.11 -17.66 -22.82
CA THR A 20 -19.80 -17.06 -21.68
C THR A 20 -18.74 -16.67 -20.65
N LEU A 21 -18.18 -15.47 -20.84
CA LEU A 21 -17.33 -14.82 -19.86
C LEU A 21 -18.22 -14.42 -18.67
N VAL A 22 -18.29 -15.28 -17.66
CA VAL A 22 -18.87 -14.93 -16.37
C VAL A 22 -17.91 -13.94 -15.71
N ILE A 23 -18.17 -12.65 -15.90
CA ILE A 23 -17.46 -11.58 -15.20
C ILE A 23 -17.96 -11.64 -13.75
N GLY A 24 -17.19 -12.29 -12.88
CA GLY A 24 -17.41 -12.22 -11.44
C GLY A 24 -17.20 -10.78 -10.97
N LEU A 25 -18.27 -10.12 -10.53
CA LEU A 25 -18.18 -8.84 -9.82
C LEU A 25 -17.58 -9.11 -8.44
N SER A 26 -16.24 -9.15 -8.36
CA SER A 26 -15.54 -9.09 -7.09
C SER A 26 -15.74 -7.69 -6.50
N SER A 27 -16.74 -7.56 -5.62
CA SER A 27 -16.94 -6.36 -4.83
C SER A 27 -15.77 -6.22 -3.86
N SER A 28 -14.78 -5.40 -4.23
CA SER A 28 -13.72 -5.02 -3.30
C SER A 28 -14.36 -4.20 -2.19
N ASN A 29 -14.43 -4.78 -0.99
CA ASN A 29 -14.89 -4.10 0.20
C ASN A 29 -13.79 -3.13 0.66
N ALA A 30 -13.65 -2.01 -0.05
CA ALA A 30 -12.86 -0.89 0.42
C ALA A 30 -13.64 -0.30 1.59
N GLN A 31 -13.20 -0.58 2.81
CA GLN A 31 -13.80 0.00 4.02
C GLN A 31 -13.78 1.52 3.88
N GLN A 32 -14.96 2.13 3.73
CA GLN A 32 -15.08 3.57 3.62
C GLN A 32 -14.68 4.20 4.95
N ILE A 33 -13.76 5.16 4.91
CA ILE A 33 -13.35 5.94 6.07
C ILE A 33 -14.51 6.86 6.45
N SER A 34 -14.87 6.95 7.72
CA SER A 34 -15.92 7.87 8.14
C SER A 34 -15.44 9.32 8.02
N PRO A 35 -16.33 10.31 7.82
CA PRO A 35 -15.94 11.71 7.82
C PRO A 35 -15.19 12.13 9.09
N ALA A 36 -15.58 11.57 10.25
CA ALA A 36 -14.94 11.84 11.53
C ALA A 36 -13.51 11.28 11.60
N ASP A 37 -13.28 10.05 11.11
CA ASP A 37 -11.92 9.47 11.07
C ASP A 37 -11.02 10.24 10.11
N GLN A 38 -11.58 10.71 8.98
CA GLN A 38 -10.84 11.54 8.05
C GLN A 38 -10.48 12.90 8.69
N GLU A 39 -11.43 13.56 9.34
CA GLU A 39 -11.16 14.82 10.06
C GLU A 39 -10.11 14.64 11.16
N TYR A 40 -10.21 13.56 11.94
CA TYR A 40 -9.22 13.24 12.96
C TYR A 40 -7.83 13.02 12.35
N PHE A 41 -7.73 12.24 11.26
CA PHE A 41 -6.46 12.02 10.57
C PHE A 41 -5.85 13.34 10.08
N GLU A 42 -6.63 14.18 9.42
CA GLU A 42 -6.16 15.45 8.88
C GLU A 42 -5.77 16.45 9.99
N ALA A 43 -6.52 16.50 11.09
CA ALA A 43 -6.30 17.46 12.17
C ALA A 43 -5.25 17.03 13.19
N LYS A 44 -5.07 15.71 13.41
CA LYS A 44 -4.21 15.17 14.47
C LYS A 44 -3.01 14.41 13.93
N ILE A 45 -3.21 13.55 12.93
CA ILE A 45 -2.18 12.62 12.48
C ILE A 45 -1.28 13.24 11.41
N ARG A 46 -1.87 13.87 10.37
CA ARG A 46 -1.10 14.46 9.26
C ARG A 46 -0.05 15.48 9.72
N PRO A 47 -0.33 16.42 10.66
CA PRO A 47 0.68 17.36 11.12
C PRO A 47 1.91 16.66 11.73
N ILE A 48 1.71 15.60 12.52
CA ILE A 48 2.81 14.81 13.09
C ILE A 48 3.66 14.18 11.98
N LEU A 49 3.02 13.60 10.96
CA LEU A 49 3.75 12.97 9.86
C LEU A 49 4.52 13.99 9.02
N VAL A 50 3.96 15.18 8.80
CA VAL A 50 4.63 16.28 8.09
C VAL A 50 5.86 16.75 8.87
N ASP A 51 5.69 17.05 10.15
CA ASP A 51 6.74 17.68 10.96
C ASP A 51 7.90 16.72 11.28
N TYR A 52 7.62 15.43 11.45
CA TYR A 52 8.60 14.46 11.95
C TYR A 52 8.97 13.35 10.95
N CYS A 53 8.17 13.07 9.92
CA CYS A 53 8.37 11.87 9.09
C CYS A 53 8.69 12.17 7.63
N TYR A 54 8.00 13.12 7.01
CA TYR A 54 8.01 13.26 5.55
C TYR A 54 9.34 13.71 4.97
N ASP A 55 10.15 14.46 5.72
CA ASP A 55 11.50 14.86 5.29
C ASP A 55 12.39 13.68 4.84
N CYS A 56 12.16 12.48 5.36
CA CYS A 56 12.92 11.27 5.02
C CYS A 56 12.08 10.13 4.43
N HIS A 57 10.78 10.10 4.75
CA HIS A 57 9.85 9.02 4.44
C HIS A 57 8.54 9.55 3.84
N GLY A 58 8.58 10.61 3.03
CA GLY A 58 7.44 11.22 2.38
C GLY A 58 7.90 12.24 1.34
N ASP A 59 6.96 12.90 0.66
CA ASP A 59 7.25 14.01 -0.28
C ASP A 59 8.35 13.70 -1.32
N GLY A 60 8.39 12.45 -1.80
CA GLY A 60 9.39 11.95 -2.74
C GLY A 60 10.67 11.40 -2.10
N ALA A 61 10.90 11.65 -0.81
CA ALA A 61 11.95 11.00 -0.02
C ALA A 61 11.48 9.59 0.43
N THR A 62 12.33 8.60 0.20
CA THR A 62 12.01 7.18 0.48
C THR A 62 13.16 6.47 1.15
N LYS A 63 13.72 7.06 2.22
CA LYS A 63 14.78 6.42 3.00
C LYS A 63 14.28 5.05 3.50
N GLY A 64 15.11 4.01 3.38
CA GLY A 64 14.68 2.64 3.69
C GLY A 64 13.53 2.14 2.82
N SER A 65 13.36 2.70 1.61
CA SER A 65 12.27 2.39 0.66
C SER A 65 10.87 2.62 1.22
N LEU A 66 10.73 3.48 2.23
CA LEU A 66 9.47 3.73 2.91
C LEU A 66 8.87 5.07 2.48
N ASP A 67 7.58 5.05 2.11
CA ASP A 67 6.74 6.23 1.88
C ASP A 67 5.54 6.24 2.84
N LEU A 68 5.49 7.23 3.73
CA LEU A 68 4.41 7.49 4.69
C LEU A 68 3.44 8.59 4.21
N SER A 69 3.68 9.20 3.04
CA SER A 69 2.78 10.22 2.48
C SER A 69 1.44 9.64 2.00
N SER A 70 1.39 8.33 1.82
CA SER A 70 0.22 7.61 1.35
C SER A 70 -0.11 6.41 2.24
N LYS A 71 -1.42 6.12 2.40
CA LYS A 71 -1.89 4.91 3.08
C LYS A 71 -1.31 3.65 2.43
N ALA A 72 -1.25 3.61 1.10
CA ALA A 72 -0.70 2.47 0.38
C ALA A 72 0.78 2.26 0.68
N GLY A 73 1.58 3.33 0.69
CA GLY A 73 3.00 3.28 1.04
C GLY A 73 3.22 2.82 2.49
N ALA A 74 2.46 3.35 3.44
CA ALA A 74 2.56 2.97 4.85
C ALA A 74 2.23 1.48 5.09
N LEU A 75 1.25 0.94 4.36
CA LEU A 75 0.86 -0.47 4.45
C LEU A 75 1.84 -1.41 3.72
N ALA A 76 2.37 -0.98 2.56
CA ALA A 76 3.41 -1.72 1.85
C ALA A 76 4.70 -1.77 2.68
N GLY A 77 5.03 -0.65 3.32
CA GLY A 77 6.22 -0.49 4.14
C GLY A 77 7.50 -0.33 3.31
N GLY A 78 8.63 -0.47 3.99
CA GLY A 78 9.96 -0.31 3.40
C GLY A 78 10.77 -1.60 3.41
N SER A 79 12.09 -1.47 3.37
CA SER A 79 13.03 -2.60 3.39
C SER A 79 12.92 -3.49 4.64
N SER A 80 12.29 -2.99 5.71
CA SER A 80 12.06 -3.73 6.95
C SER A 80 10.68 -4.40 7.04
N GLY A 81 9.83 -4.27 6.01
CA GLY A 81 8.45 -4.75 6.00
C GLY A 81 7.42 -3.64 6.25
N PRO A 82 6.14 -4.00 6.50
CA PRO A 82 5.04 -3.05 6.69
C PRO A 82 5.34 -2.04 7.79
N ALA A 83 5.18 -0.75 7.49
CA ALA A 83 5.42 0.29 8.49
C ALA A 83 4.25 0.39 9.47
N VAL A 84 3.03 0.26 8.96
CA VAL A 84 1.78 0.29 9.74
C VAL A 84 1.03 -1.03 9.56
N VAL A 85 0.64 -1.62 10.69
CA VAL A 85 -0.26 -2.78 10.77
C VAL A 85 -1.60 -2.29 11.34
N PRO A 86 -2.67 -2.21 10.53
CA PRO A 86 -3.96 -1.71 10.99
C PRO A 86 -4.48 -2.45 12.22
N ASN A 87 -4.99 -1.70 13.20
CA ASN A 87 -5.53 -2.20 14.47
C ASN A 87 -4.51 -2.93 15.36
N ASP A 88 -3.21 -2.88 15.06
CA ASP A 88 -2.16 -3.48 15.89
C ASP A 88 -0.89 -2.60 15.90
N PRO A 89 -0.88 -1.50 16.67
CA PRO A 89 0.27 -0.59 16.78
C PRO A 89 1.52 -1.30 17.28
N GLY A 90 1.35 -2.28 18.17
CA GLY A 90 2.44 -3.11 18.71
C GLY A 90 3.14 -3.97 17.66
N LYS A 91 2.51 -4.22 16.50
CA LYS A 91 3.16 -4.87 15.34
C LYS A 91 3.69 -3.88 14.30
N SER A 92 3.32 -2.60 14.38
CA SER A 92 3.75 -1.56 13.44
C SER A 92 5.22 -1.20 13.65
N ILE A 93 6.05 -1.35 12.62
CA ILE A 93 7.49 -1.04 12.68
C ILE A 93 7.71 0.45 12.89
N MET A 94 6.84 1.29 12.33
CA MET A 94 6.88 2.74 12.54
C MET A 94 6.90 3.09 14.03
N ILE A 95 5.96 2.52 14.81
CA ILE A 95 5.83 2.76 16.26
C ILE A 95 7.05 2.23 17.02
N LYS A 96 7.53 1.04 16.67
CA LYS A 96 8.74 0.48 17.29
C LYS A 96 9.97 1.36 17.05
N ARG A 97 10.10 1.90 15.83
CA ARG A 97 11.28 2.65 15.43
C ARG A 97 11.32 4.05 16.03
N ILE A 98 10.19 4.76 16.09
CA ILE A 98 10.16 6.09 16.72
C ILE A 98 10.44 6.03 18.24
N LYS A 99 10.22 4.88 18.87
CA LYS A 99 10.52 4.62 20.29
C LYS A 99 11.94 4.08 20.53
N ASP A 100 12.72 3.80 19.48
CA ASP A 100 14.06 3.21 19.59
C ASP A 100 15.12 4.29 19.85
N LEU A 101 15.77 4.24 21.01
CA LEU A 101 16.83 5.19 21.38
C LEU A 101 18.21 4.83 20.77
N GLY A 102 18.39 3.61 20.27
CA GLY A 102 19.64 3.15 19.67
C GLY A 102 19.80 3.56 18.19
N ASP A 103 18.68 3.75 17.49
CA ASP A 103 18.61 4.25 16.11
C ASP A 103 17.41 5.22 16.00
N PRO A 104 17.55 6.44 16.56
CA PRO A 104 16.42 7.35 16.70
C PRO A 104 15.86 7.77 15.35
N MET A 105 14.54 7.79 15.27
CA MET A 105 13.78 8.37 14.18
C MET A 105 12.79 9.39 14.77
N PRO A 106 12.91 10.69 14.45
CA PRO A 106 13.83 11.29 13.48
C PRO A 106 15.32 11.12 13.82
N PRO A 107 16.21 11.13 12.81
CA PRO A 107 17.65 10.96 13.02
C PRO A 107 18.24 12.10 13.84
N ALA A 108 19.40 11.86 14.45
CA ALA A 108 20.12 12.85 15.25
C ALA A 108 20.27 14.20 14.51
N GLY A 109 20.00 15.30 15.23
CA GLY A 109 19.95 16.65 14.67
C GLY A 109 18.55 17.12 14.27
N LYS A 110 17.53 16.25 14.38
CA LYS A 110 16.11 16.62 14.35
C LYS A 110 15.47 16.41 15.73
N ASP A 111 14.37 17.10 15.96
CA ASP A 111 13.60 16.96 17.20
C ASP A 111 12.96 15.57 17.28
N ALA A 112 13.06 14.95 18.46
CA ALA A 112 12.37 13.69 18.73
C ALA A 112 10.86 13.93 18.80
N VAL A 113 10.07 12.93 18.40
CA VAL A 113 8.62 12.98 18.56
C VAL A 113 8.27 12.92 20.05
N PRO A 114 7.54 13.89 20.62
CA PRO A 114 7.11 13.83 22.01
C PRO A 114 6.20 12.63 22.28
N ASP A 115 6.31 12.01 23.45
CA ASP A 115 5.51 10.83 23.83
C ASP A 115 4.00 11.02 23.65
N ALA A 116 3.50 12.23 23.92
CA ALA A 116 2.09 12.56 23.72
C ALA A 116 1.66 12.50 22.25
N LEU A 117 2.53 12.86 21.31
CA LEU A 117 2.25 12.73 19.88
C LEU A 117 2.44 11.30 19.38
N ILE A 118 3.37 10.55 19.98
CA ILE A 118 3.51 9.11 19.71
C ILE A 118 2.23 8.37 20.11
N ALA A 119 1.62 8.74 21.23
CA ALA A 119 0.37 8.14 21.69
C ALA A 119 -0.82 8.37 20.74
N GLU A 120 -0.84 9.45 19.97
CA GLU A 120 -1.86 9.69 18.93
C GLU A 120 -1.67 8.77 17.70
N LEU A 121 -0.47 8.19 17.51
CA LEU A 121 -0.16 7.28 16.41
C LEU A 121 -0.44 5.81 16.73
N GLU A 122 -0.78 5.48 17.99
CA GLU A 122 -1.14 4.14 18.46
C GLU A 122 -2.66 3.93 18.47
#